data_AF-A0AAE5CNA4-F1
#
_entry.id   AF-A0AAE5CNA4-F1
#
_cell.length_a   1.000
_cell.length_b   1.000
_cell.length_c   1.000
_cell.angle_alpha   90.00
_cell.angle_beta   90.00
_cell.angle_gamma   90.00
#
_symmetry.space_group_name_H-M   'P 1'
#
loop_
_entity.id
_entity.type
_entity.pdbx_description
1 polymer ?
#
loop_
_entity_poly.entity_id
_entity_poly.type
_entity_poly.pdbx_seq_one_letter_code
_entity_poly.pdbx_strand_id
1 'polypeptide(L)'
;MTQEINNREYRQKVIRELLSDLHAGKPFEEVKARFEEVFKGVAASEIAEAEQALIREGISVEEITRLCDVHAAVFKGSVEEIHRPANPQDTPGHPAHTLKLENRALERLINERIRPHLDAFLGEGSGAQAEAKTEAETAAALADDLADLAKINIHYTKKEHLFFPYMEQHGITAPPKVMWAVDDEI
;
A
#
# COMPACT_ATOMS: atom_id res chain seq x y z
N MET A 1 -3.55 9.05 -34.60
CA MET A 1 -4.26 7.75 -34.62
C MET A 1 -3.41 6.58 -35.09
N THR A 2 -2.30 6.76 -35.82
CA THR A 2 -1.52 5.64 -36.41
C THR A 2 -0.50 4.98 -35.47
N GLN A 3 0.04 5.68 -34.46
CA GLN A 3 1.08 5.13 -33.60
C GLN A 3 0.55 4.20 -32.49
N GLU A 4 -0.58 4.53 -31.88
CA GLU A 4 -1.21 3.70 -30.83
C GLU A 4 -1.76 2.38 -31.40
N ILE A 5 -2.36 2.43 -32.60
CA ILE A 5 -2.84 1.24 -33.30
C ILE A 5 -1.68 0.30 -33.64
N ASN A 6 -0.58 0.86 -34.17
CA ASN A 6 0.63 0.10 -34.50
C ASN A 6 1.25 -0.56 -33.25
N ASN A 7 1.27 0.15 -32.11
CA ASN A 7 1.77 -0.41 -30.86
C ASN A 7 0.89 -1.57 -30.35
N ARG A 8 -0.44 -1.46 -30.47
CA ARG A 8 -1.37 -2.54 -30.06
C ARG A 8 -1.20 -3.80 -30.90
N GLU A 9 -1.18 -3.66 -32.23
CA GLU A 9 -1.00 -4.79 -33.15
C GLU A 9 0.40 -5.43 -32.97
N TYR A 10 1.43 -4.61 -32.76
CA TYR A 10 2.78 -5.07 -32.45
C TYR A 10 2.81 -5.92 -31.16
N ARG A 11 2.19 -5.44 -30.08
CA ARG A 11 2.13 -6.16 -28.80
C ARG A 11 1.38 -7.49 -28.91
N GLN A 12 0.24 -7.51 -29.61
CA GLN A 12 -0.50 -8.75 -29.88
C GLN A 12 0.34 -9.77 -30.64
N LYS A 13 1.08 -9.30 -31.65
CA LYS A 13 2.00 -10.15 -32.41
C LYS A 13 3.09 -10.73 -31.52
N VAL A 14 3.69 -9.93 -30.65
CA VAL A 14 4.73 -10.39 -29.72
C VAL A 14 4.19 -11.42 -28.72
N ILE A 15 3.00 -11.20 -28.14
CA ILE A 15 2.38 -12.19 -27.24
C ILE A 15 2.14 -13.51 -27.97
N ARG A 16 1.67 -13.48 -29.23
CA ARG A 16 1.49 -14.68 -30.06
C ARG A 16 2.80 -15.42 -30.31
N GLU A 17 3.88 -14.70 -30.58
CA GLU A 17 5.20 -15.30 -30.76
C GLU A 17 5.72 -15.95 -29.47
N LEU A 18 5.51 -15.31 -28.31
CA LEU A 18 5.89 -15.87 -27.01
C LEU A 18 5.07 -17.12 -26.65
N LEU A 19 3.77 -17.14 -26.95
CA LEU A 19 2.93 -18.34 -26.83
C LEU A 19 3.45 -19.49 -27.69
N SER A 20 3.80 -19.19 -28.94
CA SER A 20 4.37 -20.19 -29.86
C SER A 20 5.71 -20.72 -29.35
N ASP A 21 6.55 -19.85 -28.78
CA ASP A 21 7.84 -20.22 -28.21
C ASP A 21 7.70 -21.17 -27.02
N LEU A 22 6.74 -20.90 -26.12
CA LEU A 22 6.40 -21.79 -25.00
C LEU A 22 5.87 -23.15 -25.50
N HIS A 23 5.04 -23.16 -26.55
CA HIS A 23 4.54 -24.39 -27.17
C HIS A 23 5.62 -25.20 -27.88
N ALA A 24 6.61 -24.52 -28.46
CA ALA A 24 7.78 -25.16 -29.06
C ALA A 24 8.76 -25.72 -28.02
N GLY A 25 8.49 -25.53 -26.72
CA GLY A 25 9.33 -26.04 -25.62
C GLY A 25 10.59 -25.21 -25.39
N LYS A 26 10.61 -23.93 -25.80
CA LYS A 26 11.73 -23.04 -25.46
C LYS A 26 11.88 -22.89 -23.94
N PRO A 27 13.12 -22.68 -23.43
CA PRO A 27 13.34 -22.46 -22.01
C PRO A 27 12.54 -21.26 -21.48
N PHE A 28 11.89 -21.45 -20.34
CA PHE A 28 11.08 -20.42 -19.67
C PHE A 28 11.85 -19.11 -19.47
N GLU A 29 13.13 -19.18 -19.08
CA GLU A 29 13.99 -18.01 -18.86
C GLU A 29 14.25 -17.18 -20.12
N GLU A 30 14.29 -17.81 -21.31
CA GLU A 30 14.47 -17.11 -22.58
C GLU A 30 13.20 -16.34 -22.96
N VAL A 31 12.04 -16.96 -22.77
CA VAL A 31 10.73 -16.34 -22.99
C VAL A 31 10.52 -15.17 -22.01
N LYS A 32 10.93 -15.36 -20.75
CA LYS A 32 10.88 -14.34 -19.70
C LYS A 32 11.71 -13.11 -20.06
N ALA A 33 12.97 -13.28 -20.46
CA ALA A 33 13.86 -12.18 -20.83
C ALA A 33 13.33 -11.37 -22.02
N ARG A 34 12.80 -12.07 -23.03
CA ARG A 34 12.19 -11.45 -24.21
C ARG A 34 10.90 -10.69 -23.87
N PHE A 35 10.09 -11.23 -22.97
CA PHE A 35 8.90 -10.55 -22.46
C PHE A 35 9.29 -9.26 -21.71
N GLU A 36 10.28 -9.32 -20.82
CA GLU A 36 10.78 -8.14 -20.09
C GLU A 36 11.27 -7.03 -21.01
N GLU A 37 12.04 -7.36 -22.05
CA GLU A 37 12.57 -6.38 -22.99
C GLU A 37 11.46 -5.61 -23.71
N VAL A 38 10.43 -6.32 -24.18
CA VAL A 38 9.36 -5.74 -25.00
C VAL A 38 8.29 -5.05 -24.16
N PHE A 39 8.03 -5.54 -22.95
CA PHE A 39 7.00 -5.02 -22.05
C PHE A 39 7.52 -4.10 -20.95
N LYS A 40 8.81 -3.72 -20.98
CA LYS A 40 9.38 -2.74 -20.07
C LYS A 40 8.66 -1.38 -20.18
N GLY A 41 8.12 -0.89 -19.07
CA GLY A 41 7.45 0.42 -18.99
C GLY A 41 6.04 0.44 -19.60
N VAL A 42 5.44 -0.72 -19.82
CA VAL A 42 4.08 -0.87 -20.36
C VAL A 42 3.11 -1.06 -19.20
N ALA A 43 1.94 -0.41 -19.25
CA ALA A 43 0.97 -0.56 -18.18
C ALA A 43 0.35 -1.97 -18.21
N ALA A 44 0.11 -2.55 -17.03
CA ALA A 44 -0.51 -3.88 -16.93
C ALA A 44 -1.89 -3.96 -17.61
N SER A 45 -2.63 -2.85 -17.61
CA SER A 45 -3.92 -2.74 -18.32
C SER A 45 -3.78 -2.90 -19.83
N GLU A 46 -2.71 -2.38 -20.44
CA GLU A 46 -2.48 -2.49 -21.88
C GLU A 46 -2.15 -3.93 -22.30
N ILE A 47 -1.47 -4.67 -21.43
CA ILE A 47 -1.18 -6.10 -21.64
C ILE A 47 -2.47 -6.91 -21.55
N ALA A 48 -3.30 -6.66 -20.53
CA ALA A 48 -4.60 -7.31 -20.38
C ALA A 48 -5.53 -7.02 -21.59
N GLU A 49 -5.50 -5.81 -22.14
CA GLU A 49 -6.26 -5.48 -23.35
C GLU A 49 -5.78 -6.22 -24.62
N ALA A 50 -4.47 -6.48 -24.72
CA ALA A 50 -3.90 -7.26 -25.80
C ALA A 50 -4.28 -8.74 -25.68
N GLU A 51 -4.22 -9.32 -24.48
CA GLU A 51 -4.67 -10.70 -24.20
C GLU A 51 -6.16 -10.88 -24.52
N GLN A 52 -7.01 -9.97 -24.08
CA GLN A 52 -8.45 -10.02 -24.37
C GLN A 52 -8.76 -9.93 -25.87
N ALA A 53 -7.94 -9.22 -26.63
CA ALA A 53 -8.07 -9.20 -28.09
C ALA A 53 -7.68 -10.55 -28.71
N LEU A 54 -6.61 -11.19 -28.22
CA LEU A 54 -6.20 -12.51 -28.68
C LEU A 54 -7.22 -13.62 -28.37
N ILE A 55 -7.91 -13.54 -27.23
CA ILE A 55 -9.05 -14.42 -26.90
C ILE A 55 -10.16 -14.26 -27.94
N ARG A 56 -10.51 -13.01 -28.29
CA ARG A 56 -11.53 -12.73 -29.32
C ARG A 56 -11.12 -13.21 -30.71
N GLU A 57 -9.82 -13.29 -30.99
CA GLU A 57 -9.26 -13.82 -32.23
C GLU A 57 -9.16 -15.36 -32.25
N GLY A 58 -9.55 -16.03 -31.17
CA GLY A 58 -9.67 -17.49 -31.11
C GLY A 58 -8.51 -18.22 -30.42
N ILE A 59 -7.59 -17.50 -29.77
CA ILE A 59 -6.61 -18.14 -28.86
C ILE A 59 -7.35 -18.60 -27.61
N SER A 60 -7.08 -19.83 -27.17
CA SER A 60 -7.75 -20.39 -25.99
C SER A 60 -7.33 -19.69 -24.70
N VAL A 61 -8.21 -19.68 -23.71
CA VAL A 61 -7.91 -19.09 -22.39
C VAL A 61 -6.76 -19.87 -21.72
N GLU A 62 -6.71 -21.18 -21.94
CA GLU A 62 -5.67 -22.07 -21.45
C GLU A 62 -4.28 -21.70 -21.99
N GLU A 63 -4.18 -21.34 -23.28
CA GLU A 63 -2.93 -20.89 -23.90
C GLU A 63 -2.44 -19.58 -23.29
N ILE A 64 -3.34 -18.61 -23.11
CA ILE A 64 -2.99 -17.32 -22.50
C ILE A 64 -2.61 -17.49 -21.01
N THR A 65 -3.27 -18.41 -20.31
CA THR A 65 -2.96 -18.72 -18.91
C THR A 65 -1.53 -19.25 -18.73
N ARG A 66 -0.98 -19.97 -19.71
CA ARG A 66 0.44 -20.40 -19.69
C ARG A 66 1.42 -19.24 -19.75
N LEU A 67 1.01 -18.15 -20.40
CA LEU A 67 1.80 -16.92 -20.40
C LEU A 67 1.70 -16.25 -19.02
N CYS A 68 0.55 -16.32 -18.32
CA CYS A 68 0.34 -15.68 -17.01
C CYS A 68 1.43 -16.00 -15.98
N ASP A 69 2.00 -17.21 -16.00
CA ASP A 69 3.12 -17.59 -15.14
C ASP A 69 4.41 -16.82 -15.48
N VAL A 70 4.66 -16.55 -16.77
CA VAL A 70 5.76 -15.70 -17.25
C VAL A 70 5.54 -14.26 -16.80
N HIS A 71 4.35 -13.67 -17.00
CA HIS A 71 4.12 -12.27 -16.57
C HIS A 71 4.18 -12.18 -15.04
N ALA A 72 3.55 -13.10 -14.30
CA ALA A 72 3.66 -13.09 -12.84
C ALA A 72 5.13 -13.17 -12.36
N ALA A 73 5.98 -13.97 -13.01
CA ALA A 73 7.41 -14.07 -12.70
C ALA A 73 8.24 -12.83 -13.10
N VAL A 74 7.86 -12.15 -14.18
CA VAL A 74 8.47 -10.88 -14.63
C VAL A 74 8.06 -9.72 -13.73
N PHE A 75 6.76 -9.63 -13.42
CA PHE A 75 6.17 -8.52 -12.67
C PHE A 75 6.51 -8.57 -11.16
N LYS A 76 6.67 -9.78 -10.58
CA LYS A 76 7.19 -9.96 -9.21
C LYS A 76 8.57 -9.37 -8.97
N GLY A 77 9.37 -9.18 -10.02
CA GLY A 77 10.76 -8.70 -9.91
C GLY A 77 11.00 -7.26 -10.36
N SER A 78 10.15 -6.67 -11.20
CA SER A 78 10.51 -5.44 -11.92
C SER A 78 9.44 -4.35 -11.99
N VAL A 79 8.16 -4.65 -11.72
CA VAL A 79 7.07 -3.69 -11.93
C VAL A 79 6.26 -3.38 -10.67
N GLU A 80 6.29 -4.23 -9.65
CA GLU A 80 5.56 -4.00 -8.39
C GLU A 80 6.07 -2.77 -7.60
N GLU A 81 7.31 -2.31 -7.81
CA GLU A 81 7.88 -1.13 -7.14
C GLU A 81 7.78 0.18 -7.93
N ILE A 82 7.76 0.16 -9.27
CA ILE A 82 8.00 1.37 -10.09
C ILE A 82 6.70 1.95 -10.69
N HIS A 83 5.65 1.14 -10.86
CA HIS A 83 4.40 1.55 -11.52
C HIS A 83 3.13 1.19 -10.74
N ARG A 84 3.23 0.99 -9.43
CA ARG A 84 2.02 1.04 -8.61
C ARG A 84 1.45 2.46 -8.75
N PRO A 85 0.25 2.68 -9.33
CA PRO A 85 -0.41 3.97 -9.10
C PRO A 85 -0.39 4.15 -7.60
N ALA A 86 0.06 5.32 -7.11
CA ALA A 86 0.09 5.61 -5.69
C ALA A 86 -1.21 5.09 -5.10
N ASN A 87 -1.08 4.08 -4.23
CA ASN A 87 -2.21 3.35 -3.68
C ASN A 87 -3.22 4.42 -3.28
N PRO A 88 -4.48 4.43 -3.76
CA PRO A 88 -5.34 5.61 -3.60
C PRO A 88 -5.45 6.09 -2.14
N GLN A 89 -5.35 5.14 -1.21
CA GLN A 89 -5.25 5.31 0.23
C GLN A 89 -4.02 6.06 0.77
N ASP A 90 -3.01 6.31 -0.06
CA ASP A 90 -1.76 7.00 0.27
C ASP A 90 -1.69 8.38 -0.41
N THR A 91 -2.74 8.77 -1.15
CA THR A 91 -2.85 10.10 -1.78
C THR A 91 -3.43 11.12 -0.80
N PRO A 92 -2.86 12.35 -0.72
CA PRO A 92 -3.43 13.43 0.07
C PRO A 92 -4.90 13.71 -0.28
N GLY A 93 -5.74 13.82 0.75
CA GLY A 93 -7.19 13.99 0.60
C GLY A 93 -7.98 12.69 0.73
N HIS A 94 -7.36 11.52 0.54
CA HIS A 94 -8.03 10.25 0.82
C HIS A 94 -8.22 10.05 2.34
N PRO A 95 -9.40 9.61 2.83
CA PRO A 95 -9.63 9.45 4.28
C PRO A 95 -8.63 8.53 4.97
N ALA A 96 -8.31 7.38 4.35
CA ALA A 96 -7.32 6.44 4.87
C ALA A 96 -5.90 7.06 4.98
N HIS A 97 -5.52 7.97 4.07
CA HIS A 97 -4.23 8.65 4.14
C HIS A 97 -4.17 9.53 5.40
N THR A 98 -5.21 10.32 5.65
CA THR A 98 -5.31 11.18 6.83
C THR A 98 -5.26 10.36 8.12
N LEU A 99 -6.05 9.28 8.22
CA LEU A 99 -6.04 8.42 9.41
C LEU A 99 -4.67 7.77 9.66
N LYS A 100 -3.96 7.34 8.59
CA LYS A 100 -2.59 6.81 8.72
C LYS A 100 -1.61 7.87 9.23
N LEU A 101 -1.69 9.10 8.72
CA LEU A 101 -0.82 10.19 9.19
C LEU A 101 -1.10 10.59 10.64
N GLU A 102 -2.37 10.55 11.06
CA GLU A 102 -2.75 10.76 12.45
C GLU A 102 -2.14 9.70 13.38
N ASN A 103 -2.15 8.43 12.98
CA ASN A 103 -1.46 7.37 13.72
C ASN A 103 0.05 7.64 13.84
N ARG A 104 0.70 8.08 12.76
CA ARG A 104 2.13 8.46 12.82
C ARG A 104 2.38 9.67 13.70
N ALA A 105 1.45 10.63 13.77
CA ALA A 105 1.56 11.77 14.67
C ALA A 105 1.41 11.35 16.15
N LEU A 106 0.49 10.41 16.44
CA LEU A 106 0.34 9.82 17.78
C LEU A 106 1.59 9.04 18.20
N GLU A 107 2.16 8.24 17.31
CA GLU A 107 3.44 7.54 17.57
C GLU A 107 4.56 8.53 17.94
N ARG A 108 4.68 9.64 17.21
CA ARG A 108 5.67 10.69 17.53
C ARG A 108 5.37 11.36 18.86
N LEU A 109 4.12 11.74 19.13
CA LEU A 109 3.72 12.34 20.41
C LEU A 109 4.10 11.43 21.59
N ILE A 110 3.82 10.14 21.49
CA ILE A 110 4.12 9.16 22.55
C ILE A 110 5.63 9.00 22.72
N ASN A 111 6.37 8.77 21.63
CA ASN A 111 7.78 8.43 21.72
C ASN A 111 8.71 9.62 21.95
N GLU A 112 8.39 10.78 21.39
CA GLU A 112 9.27 11.96 21.39
C GLU A 112 8.93 12.95 22.51
N ARG A 113 7.71 12.93 23.06
CA ARG A 113 7.27 13.85 24.12
C ARG A 113 6.85 13.12 25.39
N ILE A 114 5.81 12.28 25.32
CA ILE A 114 5.21 11.66 26.52
C ILE A 114 6.20 10.76 27.25
N ARG A 115 6.85 9.82 26.57
CA ARG A 115 7.81 8.90 27.20
C ARG A 115 8.98 9.66 27.86
N PRO A 116 9.68 10.57 27.17
CA PRO A 116 10.73 11.37 27.81
C PRO A 116 10.25 12.18 29.03
N HIS A 117 9.08 12.84 28.95
CA HIS A 117 8.55 13.59 30.08
C HIS A 117 8.09 12.69 31.23
N LEU A 118 7.57 11.49 30.93
CA LEU A 118 7.21 10.50 31.93
C LEU A 118 8.45 9.94 32.63
N ASP A 119 9.49 9.56 31.88
CA ASP A 119 10.75 9.05 32.43
C ASP A 119 11.43 10.11 33.31
N ALA A 120 11.37 11.38 32.89
CA ALA A 120 11.85 12.51 33.70
C ALA A 120 11.01 12.73 34.96
N PHE A 121 9.68 12.56 34.88
CA PHE A 121 8.77 12.69 36.02
C PHE A 121 8.94 11.54 37.04
N LEU A 122 9.18 10.31 36.56
CA LEU A 122 9.42 9.12 37.40
C LEU A 122 10.85 9.04 37.96
N GLY A 123 11.76 9.87 37.47
CA GLY A 123 13.17 9.87 37.87
C GLY A 123 13.99 8.71 37.27
N GLU A 124 13.50 8.08 36.21
CA GLU A 124 14.15 6.96 35.52
C GLU A 124 15.11 7.42 34.39
N GLY A 125 15.15 8.72 34.08
CA GLY A 125 16.05 9.31 33.10
C GLY A 125 17.52 9.31 33.53
N SER A 126 18.32 8.39 32.99
CA SER A 126 19.76 8.36 33.19
C SER A 126 20.46 9.54 32.48
N GLY A 127 21.14 10.39 33.25
CA GLY A 127 22.41 11.00 32.84
C GLY A 127 22.37 12.23 31.94
N ALA A 128 22.77 13.36 32.56
CA ALA A 128 23.50 14.48 31.97
C ALA A 128 22.75 15.50 31.09
N GLN A 129 22.71 16.74 31.64
CA GLN A 129 22.76 18.02 30.92
C GLN A 129 21.56 18.39 30.03
N ALA A 130 20.39 18.53 30.63
CA ALA A 130 19.44 19.55 30.21
C ALA A 130 19.23 20.49 31.40
N GLU A 131 19.09 21.80 31.14
CA GLU A 131 18.76 22.80 32.15
C GLU A 131 17.68 22.24 33.08
N ALA A 132 17.96 22.20 34.39
CA ALA A 132 17.13 21.49 35.36
C ALA A 132 15.74 22.13 35.42
N LYS A 133 14.83 21.65 34.56
CA LYS A 133 13.41 21.93 34.69
C LYS A 133 12.99 21.47 36.07
N THR A 134 12.27 22.35 36.76
CA THR A 134 11.67 22.02 38.03
C THR A 134 10.68 20.87 37.85
N GLU A 135 10.45 20.11 38.91
CA GLU A 135 9.43 19.04 38.93
C GLU A 135 8.06 19.55 38.46
N ALA A 136 7.72 20.80 38.82
CA ALA A 136 6.50 21.48 38.37
C ALA A 136 6.46 21.72 36.86
N GLU A 137 7.57 22.09 36.23
CA GLU A 137 7.66 22.29 34.77
C GLU A 137 7.58 20.96 34.01
N THR A 138 8.19 19.90 34.54
CA THR A 138 8.09 18.55 33.96
C THR A 138 6.66 18.01 34.07
N ALA A 139 6.01 18.20 35.23
CA ALA A 139 4.62 17.81 35.44
C ALA A 139 3.67 18.59 34.51
N ALA A 140 3.89 19.89 34.33
CA ALA A 140 3.09 20.71 33.42
C ALA A 140 3.26 20.26 31.96
N ALA A 141 4.49 20.01 31.52
CA ALA A 141 4.76 19.52 30.15
C ALA A 141 4.10 18.15 29.90
N LEU A 142 4.17 17.23 30.87
CA LEU A 142 3.48 15.95 30.77
C LEU A 142 1.96 16.11 30.74
N ALA A 143 1.40 17.00 31.54
CA ALA A 143 -0.04 17.29 31.52
C ALA A 143 -0.51 17.83 30.16
N ASP A 144 0.27 18.74 29.56
CA ASP A 144 0.00 19.26 28.22
C ASP A 144 0.07 18.15 27.16
N ASP A 145 1.07 17.26 27.23
CA ASP A 145 1.17 16.13 26.31
C ASP A 145 -0.01 15.15 26.44
N LEU A 146 -0.47 14.89 27.66
CA LEU A 146 -1.64 14.04 27.92
C LEU A 146 -2.94 14.71 27.42
N ALA A 147 -3.05 16.03 27.53
CA ALA A 147 -4.15 16.77 26.93
C ALA A 147 -4.13 16.71 25.39
N ASP A 148 -2.94 16.72 24.78
CA ASP A 148 -2.76 16.46 23.35
C ASP A 148 -3.16 15.01 23.00
N LEU A 149 -2.76 14.03 23.81
CA LEU A 149 -3.10 12.62 23.60
C LEU A 149 -4.61 12.38 23.69
N ALA A 150 -5.31 13.05 24.62
CA ALA A 150 -6.77 12.92 24.79
C ALA A 150 -7.57 13.26 23.52
N LYS A 151 -6.97 13.99 22.56
CA LYS A 151 -7.57 14.25 21.23
C LYS A 151 -7.66 12.98 20.37
N ILE A 152 -7.05 11.86 20.76
CA ILE A 152 -7.19 10.55 20.11
C ILE A 152 -8.66 10.10 19.99
N ASN A 153 -9.51 10.52 20.93
CA ASN A 153 -10.95 10.26 20.85
C ASN A 153 -11.58 10.78 19.55
N ILE A 154 -11.09 11.91 19.02
CA ILE A 154 -11.56 12.44 17.73
C ILE A 154 -11.15 11.50 16.58
N HIS A 155 -9.96 10.90 16.66
CA HIS A 155 -9.48 9.92 15.68
C HIS A 155 -10.35 8.64 15.69
N TYR A 156 -10.61 8.08 16.87
CA TYR A 156 -11.47 6.89 17.02
C TYR A 156 -12.90 7.18 16.57
N THR A 157 -13.47 8.32 16.97
CA THR A 157 -14.81 8.76 16.51
C THR A 157 -14.90 8.79 14.98
N LYS A 158 -13.85 9.24 14.27
CA LYS A 158 -13.84 9.22 12.79
C LYS A 158 -13.77 7.81 12.23
N LYS A 159 -12.95 6.93 12.79
CA LYS A 159 -12.88 5.51 12.37
C LYS A 159 -14.25 4.85 12.53
N GLU A 160 -14.85 5.00 13.69
CA GLU A 160 -16.10 4.37 14.10
C GLU A 160 -17.32 4.85 13.32
N HIS A 161 -17.44 6.16 13.11
CA HIS A 161 -18.62 6.73 12.47
C HIS A 161 -18.48 6.94 10.96
N LEU A 162 -17.26 7.00 10.43
CA LEU A 162 -17.03 7.28 9.01
C LEU A 162 -16.36 6.14 8.24
N PHE A 163 -15.54 5.30 8.88
CA PHE A 163 -14.78 4.27 8.16
C PHE A 163 -15.41 2.88 8.32
N PHE A 164 -15.71 2.49 9.56
CA PHE A 164 -16.30 1.20 9.89
C PHE A 164 -17.65 0.95 9.21
N PRO A 165 -18.59 1.91 9.12
CA PRO A 165 -19.88 1.65 8.49
C PRO A 165 -19.73 1.25 7.01
N TYR A 166 -18.79 1.85 6.28
CA TYR A 166 -18.51 1.48 4.89
C TYR A 166 -17.86 0.09 4.80
N MET A 167 -16.94 -0.26 5.71
CA MET A 167 -16.37 -1.61 5.75
C MET A 167 -17.46 -2.67 5.97
N GLU A 168 -18.38 -2.41 6.90
CA GLU A 168 -19.50 -3.30 7.21
C GLU A 168 -20.48 -3.43 6.04
N GLN A 169 -20.80 -2.33 5.34
CA GLN A 169 -21.60 -2.35 4.12
C GLN A 169 -21.00 -3.24 3.03
N HIS A 170 -19.67 -3.34 2.98
CA HIS A 170 -18.95 -4.23 2.07
C HIS A 170 -18.69 -5.63 2.65
N GLY A 171 -19.33 -6.00 3.75
CA GLY A 171 -19.27 -7.34 4.35
C GLY A 171 -18.08 -7.56 5.29
N ILE A 172 -17.25 -6.55 5.53
CA ILE A 172 -16.09 -6.62 6.43
C ILE A 172 -16.53 -6.16 7.83
N THR A 173 -17.05 -7.09 8.62
CA THR A 173 -17.69 -6.77 9.92
C THR A 173 -16.88 -7.17 11.15
N ALA A 174 -15.99 -8.16 11.04
CA ALA A 174 -15.20 -8.62 12.18
C ALA A 174 -14.15 -7.59 12.66
N PRO A 175 -13.34 -6.98 11.77
CA PRO A 175 -12.34 -6.00 12.21
C PRO A 175 -12.94 -4.76 12.89
N PRO A 176 -13.99 -4.09 12.35
CA PRO A 176 -14.65 -2.99 13.04
C PRO A 176 -15.11 -3.33 14.46
N LYS A 177 -15.79 -4.48 14.64
CA LYS A 177 -16.31 -4.90 15.95
C LYS A 177 -15.21 -5.11 16.99
N VAL A 178 -14.09 -5.70 16.60
CA VAL A 178 -12.94 -5.88 17.50
C VAL A 178 -12.33 -4.52 17.83
N MET A 179 -12.18 -3.66 16.82
CA MET A 179 -11.56 -2.35 17.02
C MET A 179 -12.37 -1.42 17.91
N TRP A 180 -13.71 -1.46 17.88
CA TRP A 180 -14.54 -0.74 18.84
C TRP A 180 -14.19 -1.08 20.30
N ALA A 181 -14.07 -2.37 20.62
CA ALA A 181 -13.76 -2.79 21.98
C ALA A 181 -12.33 -2.39 22.41
N VAL A 182 -11.38 -2.39 21.47
CA VAL A 182 -10.00 -1.95 21.74
C VAL A 182 -9.93 -0.44 21.90
N ASP A 183 -10.64 0.33 21.06
CA ASP A 183 -10.67 1.79 21.13
C ASP A 183 -11.34 2.25 22.45
N ASP A 184 -12.32 1.52 23.00
CA ASP A 184 -12.95 1.77 24.32
C ASP A 184 -12.05 1.42 25.52
N GLU A 185 -11.09 0.49 25.35
CA GLU A 185 -10.17 0.06 26.42
C GLU A 185 -9.02 1.07 26.63
N ILE A 186 -8.63 1.78 25.56
CA ILE A 186 -7.53 2.75 25.51
C ILE A 186 -7.94 4.09 26.13
#